data_AF-A0AAF0VRW3-F1
#
_entry.id   AF-A0AAF0VRW3-F1
#
_cell.length_a   1.000
_cell.length_b   1.000
_cell.length_c   1.000
_cell.angle_alpha   90.00
_cell.angle_beta   90.00
_cell.angle_gamma   90.00
#
_symmetry.space_group_name_H-M   'P 1'
#
loop_
_entity.id
_entity.type
_entity.pdbx_description
1 polymer ?
#
loop_
_entity_poly.entity_id
_entity_poly.type
_entity_poly.pdbx_seq_one_letter_code
_entity_poly.pdbx_strand_id
1 'polypeptide(L)'
;MTGEQLADRTRGATTAAVAAAEELGLRVQRAAVLHDVFSVVVHLAPQPVVARIPVVLTAGTAPNEQWARQQRELDVVAWLDEQGVPVVPPSPLVPRVPVRRDGFPMTFWKLADVADDHEPCHGVDIAWSAELHARLAGYPGPLPFLAPFNHGLPEMLAALEDVDLLPPAEIDRAHAEYDTLRSVLSDRAGFQAAFPGIGVQAVQGDSPSHNVIRTKSGIRFSDFEDVTIGPVEWDLTLMGPDATADYNIAARERGLRETDPHVHGWWTAPAVFSSSPVSPSYRSCRCSPRVCKSRWPTGAPSRWCCDVSRRGHLTTR
;
A
#
# COMPACT_ATOMS: atom_id res chain seq x y z
N MET A 1 -9.62 -15.22 -10.34
CA MET A 1 -8.58 -15.65 -11.31
C MET A 1 -8.06 -17.02 -10.91
N THR A 2 -7.78 -17.90 -11.87
CA THR A 2 -7.08 -19.18 -11.63
C THR A 2 -5.59 -18.93 -11.39
N GLY A 3 -4.89 -19.91 -10.80
CA GLY A 3 -3.43 -19.81 -10.63
C GLY A 3 -2.65 -19.66 -11.94
N GLU A 4 -3.18 -20.22 -13.04
CA GLU A 4 -2.62 -20.06 -14.38
C GLU A 4 -2.79 -18.61 -14.88
N GLN A 5 -3.98 -18.03 -14.73
CA GLN A 5 -4.23 -16.63 -15.08
C GLN A 5 -3.33 -15.66 -14.29
N LEU A 6 -3.06 -15.95 -13.01
CA LEU A 6 -2.12 -15.17 -12.20
C LEU A 6 -0.70 -15.29 -12.77
N ALA A 7 -0.23 -16.50 -13.03
CA ALA A 7 1.09 -16.72 -13.60
C ALA A 7 1.25 -16.06 -14.98
N ASP A 8 0.21 -16.06 -15.81
CA ASP A 8 0.20 -15.43 -17.13
C ASP A 8 0.30 -13.91 -17.04
N ARG A 9 -0.50 -13.30 -16.15
CA ARG A 9 -0.43 -11.87 -15.82
C ARG A 9 0.98 -11.48 -15.40
N THR A 10 1.59 -12.26 -14.52
CA THR A 10 2.94 -12.00 -13.99
C THR A 10 4.01 -12.11 -15.06
N ARG A 11 3.91 -13.10 -15.95
CA ARG A 11 4.81 -13.20 -17.13
C ARG A 11 4.62 -12.03 -18.08
N GLY A 12 3.37 -11.62 -18.33
CA GLY A 12 3.04 -10.45 -19.16
C GLY A 12 3.64 -9.16 -18.60
N ALA A 13 3.37 -8.86 -17.32
CA ALA A 13 3.91 -7.70 -16.62
C ALA A 13 5.45 -7.69 -16.61
N THR A 14 6.07 -8.85 -16.35
CA THR A 14 7.54 -9.00 -16.37
C THR A 14 8.11 -8.72 -17.75
N THR A 15 7.49 -9.26 -18.81
CA THR A 15 7.92 -9.04 -20.19
C THR A 15 7.81 -7.56 -20.58
N ALA A 16 6.68 -6.93 -20.25
CA ALA A 16 6.45 -5.52 -20.51
C ALA A 16 7.47 -4.63 -19.78
N ALA A 17 7.81 -4.97 -18.53
CA ALA A 17 8.80 -4.24 -17.75
C ALA A 17 10.22 -4.34 -18.33
N VAL A 18 10.61 -5.51 -18.82
CA VAL A 18 11.91 -5.70 -19.51
C VAL A 18 11.96 -4.87 -20.79
N ALA A 19 10.94 -4.97 -21.65
CA ALA A 19 10.89 -4.22 -22.89
C ALA A 19 10.92 -2.70 -22.66
N ALA A 20 10.12 -2.20 -21.72
CA ALA A 20 10.10 -0.79 -21.35
C ALA A 20 11.48 -0.33 -20.81
N ALA A 21 12.13 -1.13 -19.97
CA ALA A 21 13.46 -0.81 -19.45
C ALA A 21 14.52 -0.72 -20.56
N GLU A 22 14.50 -1.65 -21.51
CA GLU A 22 15.42 -1.66 -22.66
C GLU A 22 15.19 -0.46 -23.59
N GLU A 23 13.93 -0.09 -23.84
CA GLU A 23 13.57 1.12 -24.58
C GLU A 23 14.07 2.41 -23.89
N LEU A 24 14.14 2.41 -22.56
CA LEU A 24 14.70 3.50 -21.75
C LEU A 24 16.24 3.45 -21.64
N GLY A 25 16.89 2.51 -22.32
CA GLY A 25 18.35 2.39 -22.39
C GLY A 25 18.99 1.52 -21.31
N LEU A 26 18.19 0.81 -20.50
CA LEU A 26 18.72 -0.15 -19.53
C LEU A 26 19.12 -1.46 -20.21
N ARG A 27 20.30 -1.98 -19.90
CA ARG A 27 20.70 -3.33 -20.30
C ARG A 27 20.20 -4.35 -19.29
N VAL A 28 19.13 -5.09 -19.62
CA VAL A 28 18.57 -6.15 -18.80
C VAL A 28 19.10 -7.52 -19.28
N GLN A 29 19.60 -8.33 -18.35
CA GLN A 29 20.04 -9.71 -18.63
C GLN A 29 19.13 -10.75 -17.97
N ARG A 30 18.54 -10.40 -16.82
CA ARG A 30 17.65 -11.28 -16.07
C ARG A 30 16.61 -10.44 -15.35
N ALA A 31 15.35 -10.83 -15.48
CA ALA A 31 14.25 -10.32 -14.67
C ALA A 31 13.93 -11.30 -13.55
N ALA A 32 13.97 -10.84 -12.29
CA ALA A 32 13.59 -11.64 -11.13
C ALA A 32 12.38 -11.02 -10.45
N VAL A 33 11.27 -11.76 -10.38
CA VAL A 33 10.07 -11.34 -9.66
C VAL A 33 10.36 -11.40 -8.16
N LEU A 34 10.26 -10.27 -7.49
CA LEU A 34 10.45 -10.11 -6.05
C LEU A 34 9.13 -10.22 -5.28
N HIS A 35 8.03 -9.79 -5.90
CA HIS A 35 6.69 -9.76 -5.30
C HIS A 35 5.62 -9.84 -6.40
N ASP A 36 4.49 -10.48 -6.11
CA ASP A 36 3.36 -10.67 -7.03
C ASP A 36 2.05 -10.86 -6.23
N VAL A 37 1.50 -9.75 -5.74
CA VAL A 37 0.18 -9.73 -5.09
C VAL A 37 -0.68 -8.66 -5.75
N PHE A 38 -0.56 -7.41 -5.31
CA PHE A 38 -1.26 -6.24 -5.87
C PHE A 38 -0.46 -5.57 -6.99
N SER A 39 0.87 -5.58 -6.82
CA SER A 39 1.85 -5.23 -7.84
C SER A 39 2.72 -6.44 -8.17
N VAL A 40 3.13 -6.55 -9.43
CA VAL A 40 4.29 -7.37 -9.82
C VAL A 40 5.51 -6.49 -9.67
N VAL A 41 6.48 -6.92 -8.86
CA VAL A 41 7.70 -6.18 -8.58
C VAL A 41 8.87 -6.98 -9.14
N VAL A 42 9.65 -6.37 -10.05
CA VAL A 42 10.66 -7.08 -10.84
C VAL A 42 12.02 -6.41 -10.69
N HIS A 43 13.01 -7.14 -10.22
CA HIS A 43 14.42 -6.73 -10.31
C HIS A 43 14.94 -6.94 -11.74
N LEU A 44 15.47 -5.87 -12.35
CA LEU A 44 15.99 -5.83 -13.71
C LEU A 44 17.54 -5.97 -13.72
N ALA A 45 18.04 -7.15 -13.36
CA ALA A 45 19.48 -7.40 -13.26
C ALA A 45 20.19 -7.30 -14.62
N PRO A 46 21.47 -6.84 -14.66
CA PRO A 46 22.30 -6.46 -13.53
C PRO A 46 22.07 -5.02 -13.04
N GLN A 47 21.15 -4.27 -13.65
CA GLN A 47 20.86 -2.91 -13.21
C GLN A 47 20.32 -2.95 -11.76
N PRO A 48 20.69 -1.99 -10.91
CA PRO A 48 20.11 -1.85 -9.58
C PRO A 48 18.73 -1.18 -9.66
N VAL A 49 17.86 -1.68 -10.55
CA VAL A 49 16.54 -1.11 -10.84
C VAL A 49 15.46 -2.14 -10.58
N VAL A 50 14.41 -1.71 -9.90
CA VAL A 50 13.19 -2.46 -9.68
C VAL A 50 12.07 -1.78 -10.46
N ALA A 51 11.40 -2.53 -11.34
CA ALA A 51 10.14 -2.10 -11.92
C ALA A 51 9.00 -2.51 -10.99
N ARG A 52 8.08 -1.58 -10.71
CA ARG A 52 6.85 -1.82 -9.95
C ARG A 52 5.67 -1.67 -10.90
N ILE A 53 4.91 -2.74 -11.07
CA ILE A 53 3.82 -2.85 -12.04
C ILE A 53 2.52 -3.12 -11.28
N PRO A 54 1.67 -2.11 -11.05
CA PRO A 54 0.34 -2.33 -10.50
C PRO A 54 -0.48 -3.22 -11.44
N VAL A 55 -1.00 -4.32 -10.90
CA VAL A 55 -1.74 -5.35 -11.67
C VAL A 55 -3.13 -5.64 -11.11
N VAL A 56 -3.47 -5.01 -9.98
CA VAL A 56 -4.83 -4.93 -9.45
C VAL A 56 -5.19 -3.45 -9.42
N LEU A 57 -5.73 -2.96 -10.54
CA LEU A 57 -6.17 -1.58 -10.67
C LEU A 57 -7.65 -1.51 -10.24
N THR A 58 -8.06 -0.42 -9.62
CA THR A 58 -9.49 -0.17 -9.39
C THR A 58 -10.18 -0.05 -10.75
N ALA A 59 -11.31 -0.74 -10.89
CA ALA A 59 -12.02 -0.82 -12.16
C ALA A 59 -12.53 0.57 -12.54
N GLY A 60 -12.11 1.09 -13.69
CA GLY A 60 -12.59 2.38 -14.19
C GLY A 60 -11.57 3.52 -14.16
N THR A 61 -10.46 3.39 -13.40
CA THR A 61 -9.42 4.43 -13.38
C THR A 61 -8.89 4.70 -14.78
N ALA A 62 -9.09 5.92 -15.27
CA ALA A 62 -8.66 6.30 -16.60
C ALA A 62 -7.11 6.23 -16.68
N PRO A 63 -6.52 5.86 -17.83
CA PRO A 63 -5.06 5.80 -17.97
C PRO A 63 -4.33 7.07 -17.53
N ASN A 64 -4.96 8.24 -17.72
CA ASN A 64 -4.42 9.55 -17.31
C ASN A 64 -4.45 9.75 -15.78
N GLU A 65 -5.49 9.25 -15.10
CA GLU A 65 -5.59 9.33 -13.63
C GLU A 65 -4.58 8.40 -12.98
N GLN A 66 -4.44 7.18 -13.53
CA GLN A 66 -3.39 6.23 -13.12
C GLN A 66 -1.99 6.80 -13.36
N TRP A 67 -1.77 7.52 -14.47
CA TRP A 67 -0.53 8.23 -14.72
C TRP A 67 -0.30 9.31 -13.65
N ALA A 68 -1.30 10.16 -13.40
CA ALA A 68 -1.19 11.27 -12.44
C ALA A 68 -0.92 10.77 -11.02
N ARG A 69 -1.52 9.64 -10.62
CA ARG A 69 -1.25 8.97 -9.34
C ARG A 69 0.21 8.54 -9.22
N GLN A 70 0.73 7.81 -10.21
CA GLN A 70 2.12 7.38 -10.21
C GLN A 70 3.11 8.55 -10.27
N GLN A 71 2.79 9.63 -11.00
CA GLN A 71 3.67 10.80 -11.02
C GLN A 71 3.71 11.50 -9.66
N ARG A 72 2.57 11.65 -8.97
CA ARG A 72 2.54 12.21 -7.60
C ARG A 72 3.42 11.40 -6.65
N GLU A 73 3.32 10.08 -6.72
CA GLU A 73 4.19 9.19 -5.94
C GLU A 73 5.68 9.46 -6.24
N LEU A 74 6.07 9.47 -7.51
CA LEU A 74 7.46 9.74 -7.93
C LEU A 74 7.96 11.10 -7.46
N ASP A 75 7.12 12.13 -7.54
CA ASP A 75 7.48 13.50 -7.15
C ASP A 75 7.65 13.63 -5.63
N VAL A 76 6.74 13.05 -4.84
CA VAL A 76 6.84 13.06 -3.37
C VAL A 76 8.07 12.29 -2.92
N VAL A 77 8.27 11.08 -3.43
CA VAL A 77 9.37 10.24 -2.95
C VAL A 77 10.72 10.81 -3.37
N ALA A 78 10.83 11.38 -4.56
CA ALA A 78 12.07 12.06 -4.94
C ALA A 78 12.34 13.30 -4.07
N TRP A 79 11.32 14.09 -3.77
CA TRP A 79 11.48 15.22 -2.84
C TRP A 79 11.93 14.74 -1.46
N LEU A 80 11.36 13.67 -0.92
CA LEU A 80 11.77 13.07 0.35
C LEU A 80 13.23 12.58 0.33
N ASP A 81 13.66 11.91 -0.74
CA ASP A 81 15.06 11.46 -0.93
C ASP A 81 16.02 12.66 -0.95
N GLU A 82 15.65 13.74 -1.66
CA GLU A 82 16.42 14.99 -1.70
C GLU A 82 16.54 15.65 -0.32
N GLN A 83 15.55 15.46 0.58
CA GLN A 83 15.60 15.91 1.97
C GLN A 83 16.34 14.93 2.91
N GLY A 84 16.86 13.81 2.40
CA GLY A 84 17.55 12.79 3.21
C GLY A 84 16.62 11.93 4.06
N VAL A 85 15.33 11.90 3.74
CA VAL A 85 14.36 11.00 4.40
C VAL A 85 14.63 9.57 3.93
N PRO A 86 14.59 8.56 4.83
CA PRO A 86 14.88 7.17 4.45
C PRO A 86 13.74 6.59 3.62
N VAL A 87 13.70 6.85 2.32
CA VAL A 87 12.74 6.29 1.36
C VAL A 87 13.46 5.38 0.35
N VAL A 88 12.72 4.50 -0.34
CA VAL A 88 13.22 3.84 -1.55
C VAL A 88 13.05 4.82 -2.71
N PRO A 89 14.13 5.44 -3.24
CA PRO A 89 13.97 6.52 -4.21
C PRO A 89 13.71 5.99 -5.63
N PRO A 90 13.10 6.81 -6.50
CA PRO A 90 13.05 6.54 -7.93
C PRO A 90 14.45 6.27 -8.50
N SER A 91 14.54 5.39 -9.49
CA SER A 91 15.82 5.09 -10.14
C SER A 91 16.31 6.30 -10.94
N PRO A 92 17.56 6.77 -10.75
CA PRO A 92 18.14 7.84 -11.54
C PRO A 92 18.61 7.36 -12.92
N LEU A 93 18.52 6.05 -13.20
CA LEU A 93 18.97 5.46 -14.46
C LEU A 93 17.94 5.57 -15.59
N VAL A 94 16.72 6.04 -15.28
CA VAL A 94 15.65 6.28 -16.24
C VAL A 94 14.97 7.61 -15.92
N PRO A 95 14.26 8.23 -16.87
CA PRO A 95 13.44 9.40 -16.59
C PRO A 95 12.44 9.15 -15.46
N ARG A 96 12.27 10.12 -14.56
CA ARG A 96 11.32 10.07 -13.43
C ARG A 96 9.89 10.35 -13.91
N VAL A 97 9.37 9.46 -14.75
CA VAL A 97 7.99 9.51 -15.26
C VAL A 97 7.38 8.10 -15.28
N PRO A 98 6.06 7.97 -15.09
CA PRO A 98 5.36 6.70 -15.29
C PRO A 98 5.46 6.25 -16.74
N VAL A 99 5.56 4.93 -16.93
CA VAL A 99 5.63 4.30 -18.25
C VAL A 99 4.46 3.34 -18.41
N ARG A 100 3.99 3.14 -19.63
CA ARG A 100 2.98 2.13 -19.95
C ARG A 100 3.43 1.31 -21.16
N ARG A 101 3.46 -0.01 -21.00
CA ARG A 101 3.80 -0.96 -22.08
C ARG A 101 2.86 -2.15 -22.01
N ASP A 102 2.29 -2.54 -23.16
CA ASP A 102 1.38 -3.69 -23.28
C ASP A 102 0.22 -3.68 -22.28
N GLY A 103 -0.32 -2.48 -22.00
CA GLY A 103 -1.42 -2.28 -21.05
C GLY A 103 -0.96 -2.13 -19.58
N PHE A 104 0.27 -2.49 -19.25
CA PHE A 104 0.81 -2.42 -17.88
C PHE A 104 1.39 -1.03 -17.57
N PRO A 105 0.82 -0.27 -16.62
CA PRO A 105 1.48 0.90 -16.07
C PRO A 105 2.64 0.47 -15.15
N MET A 106 3.72 1.25 -15.10
CA MET A 106 4.86 0.94 -14.25
C MET A 106 5.68 2.16 -13.86
N THR A 107 6.35 2.05 -12.71
CA THR A 107 7.37 2.99 -12.22
C THR A 107 8.68 2.25 -11.91
N PHE A 108 9.79 2.98 -11.88
CA PHE A 108 11.14 2.40 -11.72
C PHE A 108 11.86 2.99 -10.50
N TRP A 109 12.36 2.10 -9.65
CA TRP A 109 12.89 2.39 -8.32
C TRP A 109 14.32 1.87 -8.17
N LYS A 110 15.11 2.46 -7.28
CA LYS A 110 16.40 1.86 -6.89
C LYS A 110 16.16 0.53 -6.19
N LEU A 111 16.97 -0.48 -6.50
CA LEU A 111 16.97 -1.74 -5.75
C LEU A 111 17.45 -1.50 -4.32
N ALA A 112 16.61 -1.81 -3.33
CA ALA A 112 16.95 -1.70 -1.91
C ALA A 112 17.98 -2.77 -1.49
N ASP A 113 18.88 -2.39 -0.56
CA ASP A 113 19.86 -3.26 0.06
C ASP A 113 19.25 -4.08 1.21
N VAL A 114 18.24 -4.89 0.88
CA VAL A 114 17.42 -5.66 1.83
C VAL A 114 18.30 -6.41 2.86
N ALA A 115 17.95 -6.27 4.13
CA ALA A 115 18.62 -6.94 5.24
C ALA A 115 18.28 -8.43 5.29
N ASP A 116 19.17 -9.24 5.87
CA ASP A 116 18.98 -10.70 5.95
C ASP A 116 17.80 -11.08 6.87
N ASP A 117 17.38 -10.18 7.76
CA ASP A 117 16.26 -10.32 8.70
C ASP A 117 14.98 -9.59 8.23
N HIS A 118 14.95 -9.10 6.99
CA HIS A 118 13.74 -8.51 6.44
C HIS A 118 12.66 -9.57 6.20
N GLU A 119 11.53 -9.42 6.89
CA GLU A 119 10.34 -10.23 6.68
C GLU A 119 9.25 -9.38 6.00
N PRO A 120 8.67 -9.84 4.87
CA PRO A 120 7.54 -9.17 4.24
C PRO A 120 6.38 -8.98 5.22
N CYS A 121 5.68 -7.84 5.12
CA CYS A 121 4.53 -7.48 5.96
C CYS A 121 4.84 -7.39 7.46
N HIS A 122 6.12 -7.35 7.86
CA HIS A 122 6.52 -7.10 9.25
C HIS A 122 6.85 -5.62 9.44
N GLY A 123 5.91 -4.89 10.05
CA GLY A 123 6.02 -3.46 10.30
C GLY A 123 7.17 -3.08 11.25
N VAL A 124 7.35 -1.77 11.41
CA VAL A 124 8.27 -1.15 12.37
C VAL A 124 7.48 -0.43 13.47
N ASP A 125 8.19 0.08 14.46
CA ASP A 125 7.61 0.94 15.48
C ASP A 125 6.84 2.12 14.85
N ILE A 126 5.64 2.39 15.36
CA ILE A 126 4.75 3.45 14.87
C ILE A 126 5.34 4.86 15.04
N ALA A 127 6.35 5.03 15.90
CA ALA A 127 7.12 6.28 16.01
C ALA A 127 7.78 6.68 14.68
N TRP A 128 8.10 5.71 13.80
CA TRP A 128 8.57 6.00 12.45
C TRP A 128 7.51 6.70 11.59
N SER A 129 6.22 6.39 11.76
CA SER A 129 5.13 7.11 11.08
C SER A 129 5.08 8.57 11.51
N ALA A 130 5.26 8.87 12.80
CA ALA A 130 5.32 10.25 13.29
C ALA A 130 6.51 11.03 12.69
N GLU A 131 7.66 10.36 12.53
CA GLU A 131 8.81 10.93 11.83
C GLU A 131 8.52 11.23 10.37
N LEU A 132 7.90 10.30 9.65
CA LEU A 132 7.53 10.50 8.26
C LEU A 132 6.51 11.65 8.10
N HIS A 133 5.49 11.72 8.97
CA HIS A 133 4.52 12.82 8.97
C HIS A 133 5.21 14.18 9.16
N ALA A 134 6.16 14.30 10.08
CA ALA A 134 6.95 15.53 10.25
C ALA A 134 7.65 15.97 8.95
N ARG A 135 8.13 15.02 8.15
CA ARG A 135 8.81 15.30 6.88
C ARG A 135 7.82 15.63 5.78
N LEU A 136 6.77 14.83 5.62
CA LEU A 136 5.71 15.05 4.63
C LEU A 136 4.98 16.38 4.82
N ALA A 137 4.85 16.88 6.06
CA ALA A 137 4.29 18.19 6.36
C ALA A 137 4.87 19.34 5.51
N GLY A 138 6.15 19.21 5.11
CA GLY A 138 6.87 20.19 4.32
C GLY A 138 6.77 20.02 2.80
N TYR A 139 6.08 18.99 2.30
CA TYR A 139 5.98 18.75 0.85
C TYR A 139 5.23 19.91 0.16
N PRO A 140 5.85 20.58 -0.83
CA PRO A 140 5.28 21.80 -1.42
C PRO A 140 4.32 21.53 -2.58
N GLY A 141 4.30 20.31 -3.13
CA GLY A 141 3.51 19.97 -4.30
C GLY A 141 2.02 19.79 -4.00
N PRO A 142 1.14 19.96 -5.00
CA PRO A 142 -0.28 19.71 -4.82
C PRO A 142 -0.56 18.22 -4.62
N LEU A 143 -1.38 17.91 -3.63
CA LEU A 143 -1.90 16.56 -3.39
C LEU A 143 -3.42 16.59 -3.26
N PRO A 144 -4.14 15.61 -3.83
CA PRO A 144 -5.59 15.48 -3.64
C PRO A 144 -5.92 15.19 -2.17
N PHE A 145 -7.10 15.62 -1.73
CA PHE A 145 -7.60 15.38 -0.37
C PHE A 145 -8.20 13.98 -0.24
N LEU A 146 -7.70 13.19 0.72
CA LEU A 146 -8.11 11.81 1.01
C LEU A 146 -8.36 10.98 -0.26
N ALA A 147 -7.38 10.97 -1.17
CA ALA A 147 -7.51 10.37 -2.50
C ALA A 147 -7.90 8.88 -2.49
N PRO A 148 -7.38 8.04 -1.57
CA PRO A 148 -7.84 6.65 -1.49
C PRO A 148 -9.35 6.55 -1.22
N PHE A 149 -9.88 7.41 -0.33
CA PHE A 149 -11.30 7.48 -0.01
C PHE A 149 -12.14 8.15 -1.12
N ASN A 150 -11.67 9.24 -1.71
CA ASN A 150 -12.46 10.05 -2.63
C ASN A 150 -12.39 9.60 -4.10
N HIS A 151 -11.33 8.90 -4.50
CA HIS A 151 -11.14 8.45 -5.88
C HIS A 151 -11.17 6.91 -6.00
N GLY A 152 -10.53 6.18 -5.08
CA GLY A 152 -10.44 4.71 -5.16
C GLY A 152 -11.69 3.98 -4.67
N LEU A 153 -12.14 4.32 -3.45
CA LEU A 153 -13.28 3.65 -2.81
C LEU A 153 -14.61 3.73 -3.60
N PRO A 154 -15.00 4.84 -4.27
CA PRO A 154 -16.23 4.87 -5.07
C PRO A 154 -16.24 3.82 -6.19
N GLU A 155 -15.11 3.66 -6.89
CA GLU A 155 -14.96 2.65 -7.95
C GLU A 155 -15.07 1.23 -7.38
N MET A 156 -14.43 1.00 -6.23
CA MET A 156 -14.49 -0.30 -5.55
C MET A 156 -15.89 -0.65 -5.08
N LEU A 157 -16.65 0.32 -4.55
CA LEU A 157 -18.04 0.13 -4.13
C LEU A 157 -18.95 -0.15 -5.31
N ALA A 158 -18.83 0.62 -6.41
CA ALA A 158 -19.60 0.36 -7.63
C ALA A 158 -19.35 -1.04 -8.19
N ALA A 159 -18.11 -1.53 -8.11
CA ALA A 159 -17.77 -2.89 -8.53
C ALA A 159 -18.39 -4.00 -7.65
N LEU A 160 -18.85 -3.69 -6.42
CA LEU A 160 -19.53 -4.68 -5.58
C LEU A 160 -20.92 -5.07 -6.13
N GLU A 161 -21.56 -4.20 -6.91
CA GLU A 161 -22.87 -4.46 -7.51
C GLU A 161 -22.86 -5.70 -8.42
N ASP A 162 -21.71 -6.02 -9.01
CA ASP A 162 -21.51 -7.15 -9.92
C ASP A 162 -20.96 -8.41 -9.22
N VAL A 163 -20.89 -8.43 -7.88
CA VAL A 163 -20.26 -9.51 -7.10
C VAL A 163 -21.29 -10.39 -6.38
N ASP A 164 -21.45 -11.63 -6.85
CA ASP A 164 -22.34 -12.64 -6.25
C ASP A 164 -21.87 -13.20 -4.88
N LEU A 165 -20.73 -12.75 -4.36
CA LEU A 165 -20.15 -13.23 -3.10
C LEU A 165 -20.72 -12.53 -1.86
N LEU A 166 -21.36 -11.37 -2.02
CA LEU A 166 -21.90 -10.58 -0.91
C LEU A 166 -23.44 -10.55 -0.98
N PRO A 167 -24.14 -10.69 0.17
CA PRO A 167 -25.57 -10.46 0.21
C PRO A 167 -25.89 -9.00 -0.18
N PRO A 168 -26.99 -8.72 -0.90
CA PRO A 168 -27.37 -7.36 -1.27
C PRO A 168 -27.47 -6.40 -0.07
N ALA A 169 -27.94 -6.89 1.09
CA ALA A 169 -28.02 -6.10 2.31
C ALA A 169 -26.64 -5.62 2.84
N GLU A 170 -25.57 -6.38 2.59
CA GLU A 170 -24.21 -5.96 2.97
C GLU A 170 -23.67 -4.89 2.00
N ILE A 171 -24.04 -4.98 0.71
CA ILE A 171 -23.71 -3.97 -0.30
C ILE A 171 -24.44 -2.66 0.04
N ASP A 172 -25.76 -2.72 0.28
CA ASP A 172 -26.57 -1.56 0.69
C ASP A 172 -26.01 -0.90 1.96
N ARG A 173 -25.60 -1.72 2.95
CA ARG A 173 -24.94 -1.24 4.16
C ARG A 173 -23.64 -0.50 3.81
N ALA A 174 -22.75 -1.09 3.02
CA ALA A 174 -21.50 -0.45 2.63
C ALA A 174 -21.71 0.91 1.93
N HIS A 175 -22.73 1.01 1.05
CA HIS A 175 -23.09 2.29 0.42
C HIS A 175 -23.59 3.32 1.44
N ALA A 176 -24.47 2.95 2.36
CA ALA A 176 -24.99 3.85 3.38
C ALA A 176 -23.89 4.36 4.34
N GLU A 177 -22.96 3.49 4.71
CA GLU A 177 -21.79 3.83 5.53
C GLU A 177 -20.87 4.80 4.76
N TYR A 178 -20.59 4.51 3.50
CA TYR A 178 -19.79 5.36 2.63
C TYR A 178 -20.41 6.75 2.46
N ASP A 179 -21.72 6.86 2.20
CA ASP A 179 -22.41 8.14 2.06
C ASP A 179 -22.37 8.98 3.35
N THR A 180 -22.47 8.31 4.50
CA THR A 180 -22.31 8.96 5.82
C THR A 180 -20.91 9.56 5.95
N LEU A 181 -19.87 8.79 5.66
CA LEU A 181 -18.48 9.24 5.71
C LEU A 181 -18.21 10.36 4.70
N ARG A 182 -18.76 10.24 3.48
CA ARG A 182 -18.58 11.21 2.39
C ARG A 182 -19.12 12.60 2.74
N SER A 183 -20.16 12.68 3.57
CA SER A 183 -20.69 13.97 4.04
C SER A 183 -19.67 14.83 4.80
N VAL A 184 -18.63 14.19 5.36
CA VAL A 184 -17.54 14.85 6.10
C VAL A 184 -16.21 14.79 5.34
N LEU A 185 -15.94 13.70 4.63
CA LEU A 185 -14.61 13.39 4.09
C LEU A 185 -14.45 13.68 2.58
N SER A 186 -15.52 14.13 1.91
CA SER A 186 -15.48 14.43 0.47
C SER A 186 -14.53 15.56 0.11
N ASP A 187 -14.40 16.56 0.99
CA ASP A 187 -13.50 17.68 0.78
C ASP A 187 -12.99 18.29 2.09
N ARG A 188 -12.01 19.19 1.95
CA ARG A 188 -11.36 19.85 3.08
C ARG A 188 -12.33 20.74 3.87
N ALA A 189 -13.33 21.34 3.23
CA ALA A 189 -14.27 22.24 3.88
C ALA A 189 -15.25 21.45 4.77
N GLY A 190 -15.77 20.33 4.27
CA GLY A 190 -16.58 19.39 5.04
C GLY A 190 -15.82 18.86 6.25
N PHE A 191 -14.57 18.45 6.06
CA PHE A 191 -13.72 17.97 7.15
C PHE A 191 -13.49 19.06 8.21
N GLN A 192 -13.15 20.28 7.79
CA GLN A 192 -12.90 21.39 8.70
C GLN A 192 -14.16 21.83 9.47
N ALA A 193 -15.35 21.73 8.84
CA ALA A 193 -16.61 22.04 9.50
C ALA A 193 -16.95 21.01 10.59
N ALA A 194 -16.66 19.73 10.34
CA ALA A 194 -16.88 18.65 11.31
C ALA A 194 -15.82 18.63 12.42
N PHE A 195 -14.57 18.99 12.12
CA PHE A 195 -13.45 18.98 13.05
C PHE A 195 -12.71 20.34 13.10
N PRO A 196 -13.34 21.38 13.67
CA PRO A 196 -12.72 22.70 13.75
C PRO A 196 -11.37 22.67 14.49
N GLY A 197 -10.34 23.24 13.87
CA GLY A 197 -9.00 23.34 14.46
C GLY A 197 -8.11 22.13 14.19
N ILE A 198 -8.62 21.06 13.55
CA ILE A 198 -7.79 19.92 13.16
C ILE A 198 -7.12 20.17 11.81
N GLY A 199 -5.79 20.28 11.84
CA GLY A 199 -4.98 20.44 10.64
C GLY A 199 -4.89 19.16 9.80
N VAL A 200 -4.81 19.36 8.49
CA VAL A 200 -4.51 18.32 7.48
C VAL A 200 -3.18 18.65 6.80
N GLN A 201 -2.45 17.61 6.40
CA GLN A 201 -1.11 17.70 5.80
C GLN A 201 -0.91 16.57 4.80
N ALA A 202 0.22 16.54 4.10
CA ALA A 202 0.58 15.36 3.33
C ALA A 202 0.81 14.17 4.28
N VAL A 203 0.20 13.04 3.96
CA VAL A 203 0.34 11.75 4.67
C VAL A 203 0.62 10.67 3.63
N GLN A 204 1.22 9.54 4.03
CA GLN A 204 1.58 8.50 3.08
C GLN A 204 0.34 7.78 2.54
N GLY A 205 -0.74 7.72 3.32
CA GLY A 205 -2.07 7.30 2.89
C GLY A 205 -2.42 5.85 3.19
N ASP A 206 -1.46 5.04 3.62
CA ASP A 206 -1.58 3.60 3.83
C ASP A 206 -0.61 3.12 4.94
N SER A 207 -0.80 3.57 6.18
CA SER A 207 -0.09 3.04 7.35
C SER A 207 1.44 2.92 7.20
N PRO A 208 2.20 4.04 7.21
CA PRO A 208 3.61 4.07 6.84
C PRO A 208 4.52 3.09 7.60
N SER A 209 4.21 2.78 8.86
CA SER A 209 4.97 1.81 9.67
C SER A 209 4.91 0.38 9.13
N HIS A 210 3.95 0.05 8.26
CA HIS A 210 3.83 -1.25 7.62
C HIS A 210 4.38 -1.26 6.18
N ASN A 211 4.60 -0.08 5.60
CA ASN A 211 5.14 0.11 4.26
C ASN A 211 6.62 0.50 4.31
N VAL A 212 7.42 -0.41 4.87
CA VAL A 212 8.87 -0.25 5.05
C VAL A 212 9.65 -1.48 4.58
N ILE A 213 10.83 -1.22 4.02
CA ILE A 213 11.84 -2.23 3.75
C ILE A 213 12.94 -2.09 4.81
N ARG A 214 13.26 -3.19 5.51
CA ARG A 214 14.45 -3.25 6.36
C ARG A 214 15.65 -3.48 5.47
N THR A 215 16.59 -2.55 5.49
CA THR A 215 17.82 -2.62 4.73
C THR A 215 19.02 -2.72 5.66
N LYS A 216 20.18 -3.08 5.10
CA LYS A 216 21.43 -3.21 5.87
C LYS A 216 21.85 -1.90 6.54
N SER A 217 21.31 -0.77 6.10
CA SER A 217 21.58 0.57 6.61
C SER A 217 20.38 1.20 7.33
N GLY A 218 19.43 0.38 7.79
CA GLY A 218 18.24 0.83 8.50
C GLY A 218 16.97 0.66 7.67
N ILE A 219 15.88 1.29 8.10
CA ILE A 219 14.60 1.18 7.39
C ILE A 219 14.59 2.10 6.16
N ARG A 220 13.76 1.77 5.18
CA ARG A 220 13.36 2.67 4.09
C ARG A 220 11.85 2.60 3.91
N PHE A 221 11.16 3.73 3.98
CA PHE A 221 9.76 3.81 3.59
C PHE A 221 9.61 3.53 2.09
N SER A 222 8.53 2.85 1.75
CA SER A 222 8.17 2.52 0.38
C SER A 222 6.67 2.73 0.18
N ASP A 223 6.21 2.47 -1.04
CA ASP A 223 4.78 2.38 -1.36
C ASP A 223 3.99 3.66 -1.08
N PHE A 224 4.35 4.75 -1.74
CA PHE A 224 3.68 6.06 -1.56
C PHE A 224 2.52 6.24 -2.53
N GLU A 225 1.95 5.16 -3.05
CA GLU A 225 0.96 5.22 -4.13
C GLU A 225 -0.38 5.86 -3.71
N ASP A 226 -0.64 5.88 -2.40
CA ASP A 226 -1.82 6.48 -1.78
C ASP A 226 -1.54 7.85 -1.14
N VAL A 227 -0.37 8.45 -1.42
CA VAL A 227 0.01 9.75 -0.88
C VAL A 227 -1.03 10.83 -1.16
N THR A 228 -1.44 11.54 -0.10
CA THR A 228 -2.62 12.40 -0.14
C THR A 228 -2.53 13.52 0.91
N ILE A 229 -3.39 14.54 0.82
CA ILE A 229 -3.66 15.43 1.95
C ILE A 229 -4.70 14.78 2.85
N GLY A 230 -4.41 14.67 4.14
CA GLY A 230 -5.33 14.15 5.14
C GLY A 230 -4.94 14.52 6.57
N PRO A 231 -5.81 14.23 7.55
CA PRO A 231 -5.41 14.20 8.95
C PRO A 231 -4.45 13.02 9.20
N VAL A 232 -3.51 13.14 10.14
CA VAL A 232 -2.54 12.06 10.44
C VAL A 232 -3.19 10.78 10.94
N GLU A 233 -4.39 10.91 11.50
CA GLU A 233 -5.23 9.80 11.96
C GLU A 233 -5.61 8.86 10.82
N TRP A 234 -5.61 9.33 9.57
CA TRP A 234 -5.86 8.47 8.40
C TRP A 234 -4.83 7.34 8.32
N ASP A 235 -3.55 7.68 8.46
CA ASP A 235 -2.42 6.74 8.44
C ASP A 235 -2.35 5.86 9.70
N LEU A 236 -3.20 6.13 10.69
CA LEU A 236 -3.34 5.36 11.92
C LEU A 236 -4.65 4.58 11.97
N THR A 237 -5.44 4.61 10.90
CA THR A 237 -6.67 3.83 10.80
C THR A 237 -6.30 2.34 10.95
N LEU A 238 -7.10 1.60 11.73
CA LEU A 238 -6.85 0.20 12.11
C LEU A 238 -5.68 -0.04 13.08
N MET A 239 -4.95 1.00 13.51
CA MET A 239 -3.97 0.86 14.58
C MET A 239 -4.67 0.74 15.93
N GLY A 240 -4.10 -0.09 16.81
CA GLY A 240 -4.61 -0.26 18.17
C GLY A 240 -4.39 0.99 19.04
N PRO A 241 -5.06 1.07 20.20
CA PRO A 241 -4.89 2.18 21.14
C PRO A 241 -3.44 2.32 21.63
N ASP A 242 -2.73 1.21 21.83
CA ASP A 242 -1.32 1.22 22.26
C ASP A 242 -0.42 1.87 21.20
N ALA A 243 -0.56 1.48 19.92
CA ALA A 243 0.18 2.09 18.81
C ALA A 243 -0.18 3.57 18.63
N THR A 244 -1.44 3.94 18.86
CA THR A 244 -1.85 5.35 18.81
C THR A 244 -1.21 6.16 19.95
N ALA A 245 -1.09 5.58 21.15
CA ALA A 245 -0.40 6.20 22.27
C ALA A 245 1.10 6.39 21.99
N ASP A 246 1.77 5.37 21.44
CA ASP A 246 3.18 5.44 21.06
C ASP A 246 3.43 6.49 19.96
N TYR A 247 2.53 6.56 18.98
CA TYR A 247 2.54 7.62 17.98
C TYR A 247 2.44 9.01 18.63
N ASN A 248 1.52 9.20 19.57
CA ASN A 248 1.33 10.48 20.26
C ASN A 248 2.54 10.90 21.09
N ILE A 249 3.23 9.95 21.72
CA ILE A 249 4.51 10.22 22.40
C ILE A 249 5.52 10.73 21.38
N ALA A 250 5.73 10.00 20.28
CA ALA A 250 6.68 10.36 19.24
C ALA A 250 6.36 11.70 18.55
N ALA A 251 5.07 12.01 18.37
CA ALA A 251 4.57 13.27 17.81
C ALA A 251 4.86 14.44 18.75
N ARG A 252 4.55 14.30 20.05
CA ARG A 252 4.80 15.32 21.08
C ARG A 252 6.28 15.68 21.18
N GLU A 253 7.16 14.68 21.19
CA GLU A 253 8.62 14.88 21.21
C GLU A 253 9.14 15.66 20.00
N ARG A 254 8.44 15.60 18.87
CA ARG A 254 8.77 16.30 17.63
C ARG A 254 8.05 17.64 17.48
N GLY A 255 7.26 18.06 18.47
CA GLY A 255 6.44 19.28 18.40
C GLY A 255 5.31 19.21 17.37
N LEU A 256 4.90 17.99 16.98
CA LEU A 256 3.72 17.75 16.17
C LEU A 256 2.47 17.69 17.03
N ARG A 257 1.30 17.86 16.40
CA ARG A 257 0.03 17.59 17.10
C ARG A 257 -0.11 16.10 17.39
N GLU A 258 -0.68 15.81 18.55
CA GLU A 258 -1.21 14.47 18.85
C GLU A 258 -2.47 14.19 18.01
N THR A 259 -2.86 12.92 17.95
CA THR A 259 -4.12 12.49 17.35
C THR A 259 -5.30 13.02 18.16
N ASP A 260 -6.35 13.42 17.47
CA ASP A 260 -7.63 13.77 18.08
C ASP A 260 -8.52 12.51 18.21
N PRO A 261 -8.96 12.13 19.43
CA PRO A 261 -9.81 10.95 19.63
C PRO A 261 -11.17 11.02 18.93
N HIS A 262 -11.72 12.21 18.67
CA HIS A 262 -12.95 12.35 17.90
C HIS A 262 -12.69 12.03 16.44
N VAL A 263 -11.62 12.55 15.84
CA VAL A 263 -11.24 12.20 14.46
C VAL A 263 -10.93 10.72 14.35
N HIS A 264 -10.17 10.16 15.30
CA HIS A 264 -9.85 8.74 15.33
C HIS A 264 -11.11 7.87 15.52
N GLY A 265 -12.03 8.33 16.37
CA GLY A 265 -13.35 7.75 16.58
C GLY A 265 -14.18 7.70 15.31
N TRP A 266 -14.07 8.67 14.40
CA TRP A 266 -14.79 8.61 13.12
C TRP A 266 -14.31 7.50 12.19
N TRP A 267 -13.04 7.09 12.28
CA TRP A 267 -12.51 5.95 11.52
C TRP A 267 -12.84 4.59 12.15
N THR A 268 -13.15 4.59 13.46
CA THR A 268 -13.26 3.37 14.29
C THR A 268 -14.64 3.17 14.93
N ALA A 269 -15.57 4.12 14.76
CA ALA A 269 -16.85 4.16 15.45
C ALA A 269 -17.73 2.97 15.07
N PRO A 270 -18.19 2.18 16.07
CA PRO A 270 -19.20 1.18 15.85
C PRO A 270 -20.60 1.76 15.58
N ALA A 271 -20.82 3.07 15.62
CA ALA A 271 -22.14 3.66 15.30
C ALA A 271 -22.49 3.52 13.80
N VAL A 272 -21.49 3.23 12.98
CA VAL A 272 -21.61 2.77 11.59
C VAL A 272 -21.77 1.22 11.54
N PHE A 273 -21.39 0.50 12.61
CA PHE A 273 -21.41 -0.97 12.75
C PHE A 273 -22.41 -1.53 13.80
N SER A 274 -23.38 -0.75 14.27
CA SER A 274 -24.21 -1.11 15.42
C SER A 274 -25.68 -1.26 15.06
N SER A 275 -26.04 -2.44 14.58
CA SER A 275 -27.32 -3.06 14.94
C SER A 275 -27.28 -4.60 14.88
N SER A 276 -26.47 -5.24 15.75
CA SER A 276 -26.80 -6.51 16.44
C SER A 276 -25.63 -7.02 17.31
N PRO A 277 -25.90 -7.71 18.43
CA PRO A 277 -24.87 -8.11 19.39
C PRO A 277 -24.17 -9.38 18.92
N VAL A 278 -22.98 -9.24 18.35
CA VAL A 278 -22.03 -10.35 18.27
C VAL A 278 -20.71 -9.89 18.86
N SER A 279 -20.29 -10.58 19.92
CA SER A 279 -19.12 -10.30 20.73
C SER A 279 -17.84 -10.10 19.92
N PRO A 280 -16.92 -9.22 20.36
CA PRO A 280 -15.70 -8.93 19.62
C PRO A 280 -14.71 -10.08 19.82
N SER A 281 -14.60 -10.96 18.82
CA SER A 281 -13.41 -11.78 18.63
C SER A 281 -12.66 -11.31 17.39
N TYR A 282 -12.04 -10.13 17.46
CA TYR A 282 -10.95 -9.77 16.56
C TYR A 282 -9.74 -10.66 16.91
N ARG A 283 -9.74 -11.88 16.39
CA ARG A 283 -8.50 -12.65 16.24
C ARG A 283 -7.87 -12.17 14.94
N SER A 284 -6.84 -11.35 15.09
CA SER A 284 -5.61 -11.34 14.29
C SER A 284 -5.69 -12.14 12.99
N CYS A 285 -5.47 -11.50 11.84
CA CYS A 285 -4.98 -12.17 10.64
C CYS A 285 -3.80 -13.08 11.02
N ARG A 286 -4.08 -14.36 11.27
CA ARG A 286 -3.07 -15.39 11.46
C ARG A 286 -2.77 -15.91 10.06
N CYS A 287 -1.69 -15.43 9.47
CA CYS A 287 -0.84 -16.35 8.71
C CYS A 287 -0.49 -17.49 9.67
N SER A 288 -1.19 -18.61 9.56
CA SER A 288 -1.07 -19.73 10.51
C SER A 288 0.32 -20.37 10.39
N PRO A 289 1.15 -20.39 11.46
CA PRO A 289 2.48 -21.01 11.42
C PRO A 289 2.45 -22.55 11.27
N ARG A 290 1.26 -23.16 11.20
CA ARG A 290 1.11 -24.63 11.17
C ARG A 290 1.32 -25.27 9.79
N VAL A 291 1.46 -24.51 8.72
CA VAL A 291 1.78 -25.07 7.39
C VAL A 291 3.30 -25.31 7.21
N CYS A 292 4.16 -24.75 8.08
CA CYS A 292 5.63 -24.81 7.89
C CYS A 292 6.37 -25.96 8.58
N LYS A 293 5.73 -26.92 9.27
CA LYS A 293 6.48 -27.90 10.11
C LYS A 293 6.20 -29.39 9.93
N SER A 294 5.52 -29.84 8.88
CA SER A 294 5.33 -31.29 8.70
C SER A 294 5.48 -31.76 7.26
N ARG A 295 6.71 -31.72 6.75
CA ARG A 295 7.30 -32.78 5.92
C ARG A 295 8.76 -32.41 5.62
N TRP A 296 9.63 -33.39 5.82
CA TRP A 296 11.06 -33.50 5.48
C TRP A 296 12.07 -33.46 6.64
N PRO A 297 13.03 -34.41 6.67
CA PRO A 297 14.01 -34.56 7.74
C PRO A 297 15.17 -33.56 7.61
N THR A 298 15.88 -33.40 8.73
CA THR A 298 17.03 -32.51 8.98
C THR A 298 18.04 -32.36 7.83
N GLY A 299 18.30 -31.10 7.44
CA GLY A 299 19.57 -30.68 6.82
C GLY A 299 19.50 -30.12 5.37
N ALA A 300 19.04 -28.88 5.17
CA ALA A 300 19.39 -27.98 4.04
C ALA A 300 18.83 -26.54 4.29
N PRO A 301 19.46 -25.46 3.77
CA PRO A 301 19.16 -24.08 4.18
C PRO A 301 17.86 -23.54 3.55
N SER A 302 16.98 -23.02 4.40
CA SER A 302 15.70 -22.39 4.08
C SER A 302 15.91 -21.07 3.29
N ARG A 303 15.55 -21.08 2.01
CA ARG A 303 15.37 -19.88 1.19
C ARG A 303 14.09 -20.02 0.37
N TRP A 304 13.31 -18.94 0.32
CA TRP A 304 12.13 -18.71 -0.55
C TRP A 304 10.87 -19.51 -0.20
N CYS A 305 9.91 -18.88 0.49
CA CYS A 305 8.53 -19.34 0.56
C CYS A 305 7.67 -18.55 -0.43
N CYS A 306 7.45 -19.13 -1.60
CA CYS A 306 6.26 -18.97 -2.44
C CYS A 306 6.14 -20.28 -3.22
N ASP A 307 5.23 -21.18 -2.82
CA ASP A 307 4.87 -22.32 -3.67
C ASP A 307 3.34 -22.44 -3.82
N VAL A 308 2.93 -22.49 -5.08
CA VAL A 308 1.58 -22.68 -5.58
C VAL A 308 1.40 -24.19 -5.77
N SER A 309 0.92 -24.91 -4.76
CA SER A 309 0.75 -26.37 -4.90
C SER A 309 -0.68 -26.75 -5.33
N ARG A 310 -0.77 -27.27 -6.57
CA ARG A 310 -1.82 -28.14 -7.11
C ARG A 310 -2.03 -29.39 -6.23
N ARG A 311 -3.25 -29.91 -6.18
CA ARG A 311 -3.54 -31.37 -6.27
C ARG A 311 -4.85 -31.62 -7.02
N GLY A 312 -4.72 -32.23 -8.20
CA GLY A 312 -5.81 -32.99 -8.79
C GLY A 312 -6.04 -34.29 -8.01
N HIS A 313 -7.29 -34.70 -7.89
CA HIS A 313 -7.65 -36.05 -7.48
C HIS A 313 -8.03 -36.86 -8.72
N LEU A 314 -7.16 -37.81 -9.05
CA LEU A 314 -7.54 -39.04 -9.74
C LEU A 314 -8.20 -39.95 -8.70
N THR A 315 -9.47 -40.29 -8.92
CA THR A 315 -10.08 -41.47 -8.30
C THR A 315 -10.50 -42.42 -9.41
N THR A 316 -9.74 -43.51 -9.52
CA THR A 316 -10.16 -44.75 -10.16
C THR A 316 -11.16 -45.48 -9.26
N ARG A 317 -12.42 -45.54 -9.70
CA ARG A 317 -13.28 -46.73 -9.86
C ARG A 317 -14.72 -46.30 -10.01
#